data_AF-A0A7C6VWN8-F1
#
_entry.id   AF-A0A7C6VWN8-F1
#
_cell.length_a   1.000
_cell.length_b   1.000
_cell.length_c   1.000
_cell.angle_alpha   90.00
_cell.angle_beta   90.00
_cell.angle_gamma   90.00
#
_symmetry.space_group_name_H-M   'P 1'
#
loop_
_entity.id
_entity.type
_entity.pdbx_description
1 polymer ?
#
loop_
_entity_poly.entity_id
_entity_poly.type
_entity_poly.pdbx_seq_one_letter_code
_entity_poly.pdbx_strand_id
1 'polypeptide(L)'
;MPLYNHSLAERRWLELRAEKSSTEGNLPTACTVLVPGKTEAVGLENARLLVLTDFFASAIWGRDFTHRVIGNTENLPKKVLRLGIEASPATNATDCQLAVLPRDFPQVWRGIAFSSAVACGRLLGGPPLELILPDFGGDALRLFFLFQGPPERDYSFNWHGLSSAYRFVQRVWRLSQSQEQQPAPSDAAGALRALTAVVRARIDKRKPHTALAAIMAYLKDKTALSPVELRAVAELLRPFAPVLSAELSGLVTSVQDDDHRQADEADG
;
A
#
# COMPACT_ATOMS: atom_id res chain seq x y z
N MET A 1 -22.60 11.84 -0.68
CA MET A 1 -21.80 10.65 -1.10
C MET A 1 -21.39 9.87 0.13
N PRO A 2 -21.42 8.53 0.09
CA PRO A 2 -21.01 7.70 1.22
C PRO A 2 -19.50 7.84 1.50
N LEU A 3 -19.14 7.81 2.78
CA LEU A 3 -17.74 7.77 3.22
C LEU A 3 -17.10 6.42 2.80
N TYR A 4 -15.78 6.41 2.64
CA TYR A 4 -15.04 5.16 2.43
C TYR A 4 -15.12 4.31 3.69
N ASN A 5 -15.76 3.15 3.59
CA ASN A 5 -15.89 2.19 4.67
C ASN A 5 -14.72 1.20 4.60
N HIS A 6 -13.63 1.53 5.28
CA HIS A 6 -12.41 0.71 5.28
C HIS A 6 -12.66 -0.70 5.82
N SER A 7 -13.51 -0.87 6.83
CA SER A 7 -13.81 -2.18 7.41
C SER A 7 -14.48 -3.12 6.41
N LEU A 8 -15.38 -2.60 5.57
CA LEU A 8 -16.02 -3.38 4.51
C LEU A 8 -15.03 -3.68 3.37
N ALA A 9 -14.27 -2.68 2.94
CA ALA A 9 -13.27 -2.82 1.88
C ALA A 9 -12.17 -3.82 2.26
N GLU A 10 -11.66 -3.76 3.50
CA GLU A 10 -10.67 -4.71 4.03
C GLU A 10 -11.22 -6.14 4.02
N ARG A 11 -12.49 -6.34 4.38
CA ARG A 11 -13.13 -7.67 4.35
C ARG A 11 -13.20 -8.23 2.93
N ARG A 12 -13.72 -7.45 1.98
CA ARG A 12 -13.80 -7.84 0.56
C ARG A 12 -12.43 -8.15 -0.02
N TRP A 13 -11.44 -7.32 0.32
CA TRP A 13 -10.06 -7.53 -0.12
C TRP A 13 -9.50 -8.86 0.37
N LEU A 14 -9.77 -9.25 1.63
CA LEU A 14 -9.35 -10.54 2.16
C LEU A 14 -10.05 -11.72 1.47
N GLU A 15 -11.34 -11.60 1.16
CA GLU A 15 -12.11 -12.62 0.44
C GLU A 15 -11.52 -12.86 -0.96
N LEU A 16 -11.27 -11.79 -1.73
CA LEU A 16 -10.66 -11.85 -3.06
C LEU A 16 -9.26 -12.48 -3.06
N ARG A 17 -8.52 -12.35 -1.95
CA ARG A 17 -7.17 -12.90 -1.81
C ARG A 17 -7.18 -14.37 -1.41
N ALA A 18 -8.13 -14.80 -0.57
CA ALA A 18 -8.31 -16.20 -0.23
C ALA A 18 -8.57 -17.06 -1.48
N GLU A 19 -9.31 -16.53 -2.46
CA GLU A 19 -9.63 -17.22 -3.73
C GLU A 19 -8.42 -17.35 -4.67
N LYS A 20 -7.44 -16.44 -4.59
CA LYS A 20 -6.26 -16.40 -5.49
C LYS A 20 -5.05 -17.16 -4.97
N SER A 21 -5.18 -17.91 -3.87
CA SER A 21 -4.09 -18.67 -3.24
C SER A 21 -3.76 -19.96 -4.01
N SER A 22 -3.24 -19.84 -5.23
CA SER A 22 -2.62 -20.95 -5.97
C SER A 22 -1.69 -20.40 -7.05
N THR A 23 -0.46 -20.09 -6.68
CA THR A 23 0.63 -19.93 -7.66
C THR A 23 1.82 -20.73 -7.16
N GLU A 24 1.92 -21.96 -7.66
CA GLU A 24 3.10 -22.80 -7.49
C GLU A 24 4.23 -22.22 -8.35
N GLY A 25 5.22 -21.61 -7.69
CA GLY A 25 6.40 -21.05 -8.34
C GLY A 25 7.44 -20.59 -7.33
N ASN A 26 8.71 -20.56 -7.75
CA ASN A 26 9.80 -20.00 -6.94
C ASN A 26 9.73 -18.46 -6.98
N LEU A 27 8.83 -17.88 -6.18
CA LEU A 27 8.63 -16.43 -6.10
C LEU A 27 9.80 -15.72 -5.40
N PRO A 28 10.15 -14.49 -5.81
CA PRO A 28 11.12 -13.68 -5.07
C PRO A 28 10.64 -13.45 -3.63
N THR A 29 11.60 -13.36 -2.72
CA THR A 29 11.37 -13.24 -1.28
C THR A 29 11.75 -11.84 -0.79
N ALA A 30 10.78 -11.16 -0.19
CA ALA A 30 10.95 -9.94 0.57
C ALA A 30 10.96 -10.26 2.07
N CYS A 31 11.91 -9.71 2.81
CA CYS A 31 12.04 -9.94 4.24
C CYS A 31 11.86 -8.66 5.05
N THR A 32 11.01 -8.71 6.07
CA THR A 32 11.02 -7.73 7.16
C THR A 32 11.79 -8.30 8.32
N VAL A 33 12.79 -7.57 8.80
CA VAL A 33 13.41 -7.86 10.09
C VAL A 33 12.79 -6.96 11.15
N LEU A 34 12.25 -7.55 12.21
CA LEU A 34 11.56 -6.81 13.26
C LEU A 34 12.54 -6.22 14.28
N VAL A 35 12.20 -5.03 14.79
CA VAL A 35 12.82 -4.50 16.01
C VAL A 35 12.44 -5.41 17.18
N PRO A 36 13.41 -5.84 18.01
CA PRO A 36 13.13 -6.58 19.23
C PRO A 36 12.25 -5.78 20.18
N GLY A 37 11.19 -6.40 20.68
CA GLY A 37 10.29 -5.82 21.67
C GLY A 37 10.04 -6.78 22.83
N LYS A 38 9.65 -6.22 23.98
CA LYS A 38 9.21 -6.99 25.16
C LYS A 38 7.71 -7.29 25.16
N THR A 39 6.94 -6.61 24.30
CA THR A 39 5.47 -6.66 24.26
C THR A 39 5.01 -7.52 23.10
N GLU A 40 3.95 -8.31 23.31
CA GLU A 40 3.30 -9.11 22.26
C GLU A 40 2.56 -8.26 21.20
N ALA A 41 2.30 -6.98 21.48
CA ALA A 41 1.63 -6.08 20.55
C ALA A 41 2.59 -5.59 19.45
N VAL A 42 2.12 -5.59 18.20
CA VAL A 42 2.84 -4.98 17.07
C VAL A 42 2.84 -3.46 17.25
N GLY A 43 3.99 -2.91 17.66
CA GLY A 43 4.22 -1.47 17.70
C GLY A 43 4.24 -0.86 16.30
N LEU A 44 3.97 0.44 16.21
CA LEU A 44 3.93 1.17 14.93
C LEU A 44 5.27 1.13 14.18
N GLU A 45 6.39 1.00 14.89
CA GLU A 45 7.71 0.83 14.28
C GLU A 45 7.79 -0.44 13.45
N ASN A 46 7.39 -1.59 14.01
CA ASN A 46 7.36 -2.86 13.28
C ASN A 46 6.28 -2.85 12.18
N ALA A 47 5.13 -2.22 12.42
CA ALA A 47 4.11 -2.02 11.38
C ALA A 47 4.66 -1.23 10.18
N ARG A 48 5.45 -0.18 10.43
CA ARG A 48 6.12 0.60 9.38
C ARG A 48 7.12 -0.24 8.59
N LEU A 49 7.92 -1.08 9.24
CA LEU A 49 8.88 -1.96 8.55
C LEU A 49 8.18 -2.96 7.63
N LEU A 50 7.07 -3.54 8.10
CA LEU A 50 6.23 -4.44 7.30
C LEU A 50 5.65 -3.72 6.09
N VAL A 51 5.08 -2.53 6.28
CA VAL A 51 4.52 -1.71 5.19
C VAL A 51 5.58 -1.32 4.18
N LEU A 52 6.78 -0.92 4.60
CA LEU A 52 7.87 -0.59 3.68
C LEU A 52 8.32 -1.81 2.88
N THR A 53 8.34 -2.99 3.49
CA THR A 53 8.71 -4.24 2.81
C THR A 53 7.69 -4.58 1.74
N ASP A 54 6.39 -4.63 2.10
CA ASP A 54 5.31 -4.90 1.16
C ASP A 54 5.27 -3.84 0.04
N PHE A 55 5.44 -2.56 0.38
CA PHE A 55 5.49 -1.47 -0.59
C PHE A 55 6.59 -1.66 -1.64
N PHE A 56 7.84 -1.86 -1.21
CA PHE A 56 8.96 -1.99 -2.13
C PHE A 56 8.88 -3.29 -2.92
N ALA A 57 8.52 -4.41 -2.28
CA ALA A 57 8.32 -5.68 -2.97
C ALA A 57 7.20 -5.57 -4.00
N SER A 58 6.07 -4.94 -3.65
CA SER A 58 4.95 -4.77 -4.57
C SER A 58 5.26 -3.83 -5.73
N ALA A 59 6.08 -2.80 -5.51
CA ALA A 59 6.52 -1.91 -6.56
C ALA A 59 7.46 -2.59 -7.58
N ILE A 60 8.26 -3.58 -7.15
CA ILE A 60 9.22 -4.30 -8.01
C ILE A 60 8.56 -5.51 -8.69
N TRP A 61 7.81 -6.30 -7.93
CA TRP A 61 7.29 -7.63 -8.34
C TRP A 61 5.76 -7.71 -8.40
N GLY A 62 5.05 -6.59 -8.26
CA GLY A 62 3.59 -6.59 -8.28
C GLY A 62 3.00 -7.29 -7.07
N ARG A 63 2.41 -8.47 -7.25
CA ARG A 63 1.89 -9.32 -6.16
C ARG A 63 2.52 -10.71 -6.14
N ASP A 64 3.52 -10.93 -6.99
CA ASP A 64 4.17 -12.23 -7.19
C ASP A 64 5.46 -12.29 -6.35
N PHE A 65 5.31 -12.24 -5.03
CA PHE A 65 6.43 -12.36 -4.09
C PHE A 65 5.97 -13.01 -2.78
N THR A 66 6.92 -13.61 -2.05
CA THR A 66 6.67 -14.03 -0.67
C THR A 66 7.20 -12.99 0.30
N HIS A 67 6.41 -12.65 1.32
CA HIS A 67 6.83 -11.78 2.40
C HIS A 67 7.12 -12.61 3.65
N ARG A 68 8.40 -12.69 4.03
CA ARG A 68 8.88 -13.39 5.22
C ARG A 68 9.22 -12.42 6.33
N VAL A 69 8.95 -12.80 7.56
CA VAL A 69 9.18 -11.94 8.74
C VAL A 69 10.11 -12.62 9.71
N ILE A 70 11.18 -11.92 10.06
CA ILE A 70 12.28 -12.41 10.89
C ILE A 70 12.26 -11.64 12.21
N GLY A 71 12.17 -12.37 13.33
CA GLY A 71 12.03 -11.80 14.68
C GLY A 71 10.87 -12.47 15.44
N ASN A 72 10.39 -11.84 16.53
CA ASN A 72 9.22 -12.35 17.24
C ASN A 72 7.95 -12.09 16.42
N THR A 73 7.32 -13.16 15.93
CA THR A 73 6.11 -13.12 15.11
C THR A 73 4.86 -13.61 15.83
N GLU A 74 4.88 -13.75 17.16
CA GLU A 74 3.69 -14.09 17.94
C GLU A 74 2.54 -13.12 17.58
N ASN A 75 1.42 -13.67 17.11
CA ASN A 75 0.22 -12.93 16.67
C ASN A 75 0.36 -12.01 15.43
N LEU A 76 1.44 -12.11 14.67
CA LEU A 76 1.65 -11.34 13.44
C LEU A 76 0.55 -11.57 12.36
N PRO A 77 0.13 -12.82 12.05
CA PRO A 77 -0.65 -13.09 10.84
C PRO A 77 -2.03 -12.42 10.81
N LYS A 78 -2.77 -12.37 11.93
CA LYS A 78 -4.13 -11.78 11.94
C LYS A 78 -4.13 -10.25 11.91
N LYS A 79 -3.09 -9.62 12.45
CA LYS A 79 -3.05 -8.16 12.66
C LYS A 79 -2.55 -7.41 11.43
N VAL A 80 -1.58 -7.97 10.71
CA VAL A 80 -0.94 -7.31 9.56
C VAL A 80 -1.76 -7.49 8.27
N LEU A 81 -2.63 -8.49 8.19
CA LEU A 81 -3.57 -8.66 7.08
C LEU A 81 -4.45 -7.42 6.85
N ARG A 82 -4.88 -6.74 7.92
CA ARG A 82 -5.65 -5.50 7.80
C ARG A 82 -4.82 -4.31 7.28
N LEU A 83 -3.50 -4.39 7.29
CA LEU A 83 -2.63 -3.47 6.56
C LEU A 83 -2.49 -3.84 5.07
N GLY A 84 -3.26 -4.81 4.57
CA GLY A 84 -3.16 -5.29 3.20
C GLY A 84 -1.83 -6.00 2.92
N ILE A 85 -1.31 -6.73 3.90
CA ILE A 85 -0.02 -7.44 3.84
C ILE A 85 -0.23 -8.91 4.15
N GLU A 86 0.25 -9.76 3.25
CA GLU A 86 0.31 -11.21 3.44
C GLU A 86 1.74 -11.60 3.76
N ALA A 87 2.04 -11.71 5.05
CA ALA A 87 3.37 -12.06 5.53
C ALA A 87 3.31 -13.28 6.44
N SER A 88 4.38 -14.08 6.40
CA SER A 88 4.52 -15.30 7.18
C SER A 88 5.85 -15.31 7.93
N PRO A 89 5.93 -15.97 9.10
CA PRO A 89 7.20 -16.13 9.81
C PRO A 89 8.24 -16.82 8.93
N ALA A 90 9.50 -16.36 9.02
CA ALA A 90 10.63 -17.08 8.47
C ALA A 90 10.87 -18.35 9.30
N THR A 91 10.95 -19.51 8.64
CA THR A 91 11.19 -20.80 9.31
C THR A 91 12.67 -21.12 9.49
N ASN A 92 13.54 -20.56 8.64
CA ASN A 92 15.00 -20.74 8.63
C ASN A 92 15.72 -19.43 8.24
N ALA A 93 17.06 -19.43 8.27
CA ALA A 93 17.85 -18.39 7.61
C ALA A 93 17.42 -18.31 6.14
N THR A 94 16.77 -17.21 5.76
CA THR A 94 16.16 -17.05 4.44
C THR A 94 17.04 -16.15 3.58
N ASP A 95 17.35 -16.57 2.37
CA ASP A 95 17.95 -15.70 1.36
C ASP A 95 16.87 -14.76 0.81
N CYS A 96 17.02 -13.46 1.04
CA CYS A 96 16.03 -12.45 0.68
C CYS A 96 16.51 -11.65 -0.54
N GLN A 97 15.75 -11.59 -1.64
CA GLN A 97 16.11 -10.69 -2.75
C GLN A 97 15.96 -9.21 -2.34
N LEU A 98 15.01 -8.92 -1.43
CA LEU A 98 14.81 -7.61 -0.82
C LEU A 98 14.67 -7.75 0.70
N ALA A 99 15.38 -6.95 1.49
CA ALA A 99 15.22 -6.89 2.93
C ALA A 99 14.97 -5.45 3.42
N VAL A 100 14.04 -5.28 4.35
CA VAL A 100 13.90 -4.04 5.12
C VAL A 100 14.42 -4.29 6.53
N LEU A 101 15.43 -3.51 6.90
CA LEU A 101 16.26 -3.75 8.08
C LEU A 101 16.11 -2.60 9.08
N PRO A 102 15.92 -2.88 10.38
CA PRO A 102 16.00 -1.86 11.41
C PRO A 102 17.46 -1.42 11.56
N ARG A 103 17.75 -0.17 11.18
CA ARG A 103 19.11 0.39 11.09
C ARG A 103 19.87 0.25 12.41
N ASP A 104 19.20 0.51 13.53
CA ASP A 104 19.83 0.61 14.85
C ASP A 104 19.92 -0.73 15.59
N PHE A 105 19.55 -1.84 14.93
CA PHE A 105 19.58 -3.18 15.51
C PHE A 105 20.39 -4.15 14.63
N PRO A 106 21.67 -3.86 14.32
CA PRO A 106 22.46 -4.68 13.41
C PRO A 106 22.57 -6.15 13.83
N GLN A 107 22.55 -6.42 15.14
CA GLN A 107 22.63 -7.76 15.71
C GLN A 107 21.48 -8.69 15.29
N VAL A 108 20.30 -8.15 14.94
CA VAL A 108 19.12 -8.99 14.62
C VAL A 108 19.09 -9.48 13.18
N TRP A 109 19.95 -8.92 12.34
CA TRP A 109 20.07 -9.31 10.94
C TRP A 109 21.49 -9.74 10.53
N ARG A 110 22.38 -9.94 11.51
CA ARG A 110 23.67 -10.60 11.27
C ARG A 110 23.41 -12.03 10.78
N GLY A 111 23.97 -12.36 9.61
CA GLY A 111 23.85 -13.69 9.02
C GLY A 111 22.65 -13.90 8.09
N ILE A 112 21.80 -12.88 7.90
CA ILE A 112 20.76 -12.91 6.87
C ILE A 112 21.41 -12.47 5.55
N ALA A 113 21.34 -13.31 4.52
CA ALA A 113 21.81 -12.96 3.20
C ALA A 113 20.71 -12.23 2.42
N PHE A 114 21.08 -11.14 1.74
CA PHE A 114 20.16 -10.42 0.88
C PHE A 114 20.84 -9.79 -0.33
N SER A 115 20.13 -9.70 -1.45
CA SER A 115 20.61 -9.05 -2.69
C SER A 115 20.46 -7.53 -2.65
N SER A 116 19.41 -7.03 -1.98
CA SER A 116 19.11 -5.61 -1.83
C SER A 116 18.52 -5.37 -0.45
N ALA A 117 18.92 -4.27 0.20
CA ALA A 117 18.36 -3.90 1.50
C ALA A 117 18.02 -2.41 1.61
N VAL A 118 16.97 -2.11 2.37
CA VAL A 118 16.57 -0.77 2.81
C VAL A 118 16.74 -0.69 4.32
N ALA A 119 17.77 0.04 4.77
CA ALA A 119 17.94 0.34 6.19
C ALA A 119 16.93 1.42 6.61
N CYS A 120 16.15 1.14 7.64
CA CYS A 120 15.09 2.00 8.12
C CYS A 120 15.43 2.59 9.50
N GLY A 121 15.28 3.91 9.60
CA GLY A 121 15.37 4.62 10.88
C GLY A 121 14.15 4.35 11.76
N ARG A 122 14.20 4.89 12.97
CA ARG A 122 13.22 4.63 14.03
C ARG A 122 11.86 5.27 13.74
N LEU A 123 10.79 4.66 14.24
CA LEU A 123 9.52 5.36 14.46
C LEU A 123 9.20 5.39 15.95
N LEU A 124 9.29 6.58 16.54
CA LEU A 124 9.20 6.79 17.97
C LEU A 124 7.76 7.12 18.40
N GLY A 125 7.30 6.44 19.44
CA GLY A 125 6.01 6.69 20.08
C GLY A 125 4.80 6.26 19.25
N GLY A 126 3.63 6.70 19.71
CA GLY A 126 2.32 6.35 19.16
C GLY A 126 1.66 5.16 19.88
N PRO A 127 0.33 5.03 19.77
CA PRO A 127 -0.38 3.94 20.43
C PRO A 127 -0.17 2.59 19.72
N PRO A 128 -0.50 1.47 20.39
CA PRO A 128 -0.54 0.15 19.77
C PRO A 128 -1.36 0.15 18.47
N LEU A 129 -0.90 -0.60 17.46
CA LEU A 129 -1.55 -0.68 16.15
C LEU A 129 -3.05 -1.02 16.24
N GLU A 130 -3.40 -1.94 17.14
CA GLU A 130 -4.76 -2.43 17.35
C GLU A 130 -5.75 -1.38 17.85
N LEU A 131 -5.28 -0.31 18.49
CA LEU A 131 -6.15 0.78 18.93
C LEU A 131 -6.45 1.80 17.82
N ILE A 132 -5.56 1.90 16.82
CA ILE A 132 -5.68 2.91 15.76
C ILE A 132 -6.35 2.33 14.51
N LEU A 133 -6.06 1.07 14.22
CA LEU A 133 -6.49 0.44 12.98
C LEU A 133 -8.02 0.38 12.83
N PRO A 134 -8.84 0.16 13.87
CA PRO A 134 -10.30 0.24 13.78
C PRO A 134 -10.83 1.60 13.31
N ASP A 135 -10.19 2.70 13.71
CA ASP A 135 -10.66 4.05 13.44
C ASP A 135 -10.21 4.60 12.07
N PHE A 136 -8.98 4.26 11.67
CA PHE A 136 -8.36 4.85 10.47
C PHE A 136 -8.26 3.89 9.28
N GLY A 137 -8.28 2.57 9.52
CA GLY A 137 -8.07 1.54 8.51
C GLY A 137 -6.62 1.38 8.05
N GLY A 138 -6.36 0.27 7.37
CA GLY A 138 -5.01 -0.12 6.96
C GLY A 138 -4.34 0.86 6.01
N ASP A 139 -5.04 1.29 4.96
CA ASP A 139 -4.47 2.16 3.93
C ASP A 139 -4.08 3.53 4.47
N ALA A 140 -4.87 4.11 5.38
CA ALA A 140 -4.50 5.39 6.00
C ALA A 140 -3.19 5.27 6.80
N LEU A 141 -3.00 4.16 7.53
CA LEU A 141 -1.76 3.87 8.25
C LEU A 141 -0.59 3.64 7.29
N ARG A 142 -0.80 2.90 6.18
CA ARG A 142 0.24 2.71 5.15
C ARG A 142 0.68 4.03 4.56
N LEU A 143 -0.26 4.88 4.14
CA LEU A 143 0.02 6.19 3.59
C LEU A 143 0.74 7.08 4.61
N PHE A 144 0.31 7.05 5.87
CA PHE A 144 1.00 7.73 6.95
C PHE A 144 2.48 7.31 7.01
N PHE A 145 2.77 6.01 7.11
CA PHE A 145 4.15 5.51 7.19
C PHE A 145 5.00 5.86 5.95
N LEU A 146 4.42 5.75 4.76
CA LEU A 146 5.10 5.99 3.48
C LEU A 146 5.33 7.48 3.20
N PHE A 147 4.56 8.37 3.83
CA PHE A 147 4.65 9.81 3.62
C PHE A 147 5.63 10.52 4.57
N GLN A 148 6.05 9.89 5.68
CA GLN A 148 6.91 10.52 6.69
C GLN A 148 8.24 11.04 6.12
N GLY A 149 8.77 10.44 5.05
CA GLY A 149 9.98 10.91 4.37
C GLY A 149 10.87 9.75 3.91
N PRO A 150 12.18 9.99 3.70
CA PRO A 150 13.14 8.94 3.40
C PRO A 150 13.12 7.81 4.47
N PRO A 151 13.16 6.53 4.08
CA PRO A 151 13.09 5.41 5.02
C PRO A 151 14.17 5.41 6.10
N GLU A 152 15.37 5.90 5.78
CA GLU A 152 16.59 5.81 6.60
C GLU A 152 16.57 6.75 7.82
N ARG A 153 15.65 7.72 7.83
CA ARG A 153 15.53 8.73 8.90
C ARG A 153 14.62 8.27 10.01
N ASP A 154 14.80 8.92 11.17
CA ASP A 154 13.97 8.72 12.34
C ASP A 154 12.78 9.68 12.31
N TYR A 155 11.64 9.20 12.78
CA TYR A 155 10.40 9.97 12.86
C TYR A 155 9.72 9.74 14.18
N SER A 156 8.89 10.70 14.59
CA SER A 156 7.96 10.52 15.71
C SER A 156 6.54 10.39 15.18
N PHE A 157 5.75 9.55 15.84
CA PHE A 157 4.33 9.45 15.59
C PHE A 157 3.66 10.82 15.80
N ASN A 158 2.74 11.17 14.90
CA ASN A 158 1.94 12.39 15.03
C ASN A 158 0.54 12.18 14.48
N TRP A 159 -0.47 12.57 15.27
CA TRP A 159 -1.88 12.43 14.92
C TRP A 159 -2.27 13.23 13.68
N HIS A 160 -1.65 14.39 13.47
CA HIS A 160 -1.92 15.25 12.32
C HIS A 160 -1.60 14.56 11.00
N GLY A 161 -0.45 13.89 10.91
CA GLY A 161 -0.02 13.14 9.73
C GLY A 161 -0.97 11.97 9.43
N LEU A 162 -1.35 11.21 10.45
CA LEU A 162 -2.31 10.12 10.29
C LEU A 162 -3.70 10.62 9.84
N SER A 163 -4.21 11.70 10.45
CA SER A 163 -5.47 12.33 10.05
C SER A 163 -5.43 12.83 8.60
N SER A 164 -4.29 13.39 8.17
CA SER A 164 -4.09 13.82 6.79
C SER A 164 -4.08 12.64 5.80
N ALA A 165 -3.43 11.53 6.15
CA ALA A 165 -3.47 10.30 5.35
C ALA A 165 -4.90 9.74 5.21
N TYR A 166 -5.65 9.69 6.32
CA TYR A 166 -7.06 9.28 6.29
C TYR A 166 -7.94 10.18 5.42
N ARG A 167 -7.79 11.50 5.56
CA ARG A 167 -8.52 12.46 4.71
C ARG A 167 -8.19 12.29 3.23
N PHE A 168 -6.95 11.93 2.91
CA PHE A 168 -6.56 11.65 1.53
C PHE A 168 -7.23 10.38 0.99
N VAL A 169 -7.27 9.27 1.76
CA VAL A 169 -8.04 8.06 1.39
C VAL A 169 -9.51 8.41 1.11
N GLN A 170 -10.14 9.13 2.04
CA GLN A 170 -11.53 9.58 1.89
C GLN A 170 -11.73 10.48 0.66
N ARG A 171 -10.74 11.32 0.34
CA ARG A 171 -10.79 12.19 -0.85
C ARG A 171 -10.71 11.37 -2.13
N VAL A 172 -9.77 10.43 -2.25
CA VAL A 172 -9.63 9.58 -3.44
C VAL A 172 -10.91 8.82 -3.70
N TRP A 173 -11.51 8.22 -2.66
CA TRP A 173 -12.80 7.55 -2.77
C TRP A 173 -13.92 8.47 -3.25
N ARG A 174 -14.04 9.69 -2.71
CA ARG A 174 -15.06 10.63 -3.20
C ARG A 174 -14.86 10.98 -4.69
N LEU A 175 -13.61 11.18 -5.12
CA LEU A 175 -13.31 11.47 -6.52
C LEU A 175 -13.68 10.31 -7.47
N SER A 176 -13.60 9.06 -7.00
CA SER A 176 -13.95 7.88 -7.81
C SER A 176 -15.44 7.61 -7.90
N GLN A 177 -16.23 8.05 -6.92
CA GLN A 177 -17.68 7.84 -6.89
C GLN A 177 -18.47 8.88 -7.72
N SER A 178 -17.80 9.91 -8.25
CA SER A 178 -18.47 10.97 -8.99
C SER A 178 -18.95 10.45 -10.34
N GLN A 179 -20.27 10.42 -10.55
CA GLN A 179 -20.91 9.98 -11.81
C GLN A 179 -20.98 11.09 -12.87
N GLU A 180 -20.48 12.30 -12.58
CA GLU A 180 -20.34 13.32 -13.61
C GLU A 180 -19.33 12.81 -14.65
N GLN A 181 -19.86 12.42 -15.81
CA GLN A 181 -19.08 12.15 -17.02
C GLN A 181 -18.39 13.46 -17.43
N GLN A 182 -17.31 13.81 -16.74
CA GLN A 182 -16.40 14.82 -17.24
C GLN A 182 -15.68 14.18 -18.43
N PRO A 183 -15.79 14.75 -19.64
CA PRO A 183 -14.99 14.28 -20.75
C PRO A 183 -13.53 14.31 -20.31
N ALA A 184 -12.81 13.22 -20.55
CA ALA A 184 -11.39 13.17 -20.23
C ALA A 184 -10.71 14.38 -20.89
N PRO A 185 -9.86 15.12 -20.17
CA PRO A 185 -9.04 16.16 -20.78
C PRO A 185 -8.36 15.60 -22.04
N SER A 186 -8.26 16.41 -23.09
CA SER A 186 -7.74 15.97 -24.40
C SER A 186 -6.35 15.32 -24.35
N ASP A 187 -5.56 15.59 -23.30
CA ASP A 187 -4.25 14.97 -23.02
C ASP A 187 -4.18 14.21 -21.67
N ALA A 188 -5.30 13.69 -21.16
CA ALA A 188 -5.31 12.91 -19.91
C ALA A 188 -4.34 11.72 -19.98
N ALA A 189 -4.29 11.03 -21.13
CA ALA A 189 -3.39 9.90 -21.32
C ALA A 189 -1.90 10.28 -21.28
N GLY A 190 -1.51 11.43 -21.86
CA GLY A 190 -0.13 11.92 -21.79
C GLY A 190 0.28 12.32 -20.37
N ALA A 191 -0.58 13.09 -19.69
CA ALA A 191 -0.37 13.48 -18.30
C ALA A 191 -0.24 12.28 -17.36
N LEU A 192 -1.07 11.25 -17.53
CA LEU A 192 -1.00 10.02 -16.74
C LEU A 192 0.28 9.23 -17.01
N ARG A 193 0.72 9.09 -18.27
CA ARG A 193 2.01 8.45 -18.59
C ARG A 193 3.18 9.18 -17.92
N ALA A 194 3.18 10.51 -17.97
CA ALA A 194 4.19 11.33 -17.31
C ALA A 194 4.17 11.14 -15.78
N LEU A 195 2.98 11.13 -15.18
CA LEU A 195 2.82 10.86 -13.74
C LEU A 195 3.37 9.48 -13.37
N THR A 196 3.01 8.43 -14.13
CA THR A 196 3.50 7.07 -13.89
C THR A 196 5.02 7.00 -13.96
N ALA A 197 5.64 7.65 -14.95
CA ALA A 197 7.10 7.71 -15.06
C ALA A 197 7.74 8.42 -13.85
N VAL A 198 7.17 9.54 -13.41
CA VAL A 198 7.64 10.29 -12.23
C VAL A 198 7.51 9.46 -10.95
N VAL A 199 6.37 8.79 -10.76
CA VAL A 199 6.12 7.94 -9.59
C VAL A 199 7.12 6.78 -9.56
N ARG A 200 7.26 6.03 -10.66
CA ARG A 200 8.23 4.92 -10.76
C ARG A 200 9.66 5.38 -10.46
N ALA A 201 10.12 6.45 -11.11
CA ALA A 201 11.47 6.99 -10.90
C ALA A 201 11.73 7.45 -9.45
N ARG A 202 10.70 7.92 -8.73
CA ARG A 202 10.80 8.29 -7.32
C ARG A 202 10.84 7.06 -6.40
N ILE A 203 10.10 6.00 -6.74
CA ILE A 203 10.13 4.71 -6.02
C ILE A 203 11.48 4.02 -6.20
N ASP A 204 12.03 3.99 -7.41
CA ASP A 204 13.36 3.42 -7.70
C ASP A 204 14.46 4.10 -6.88
N LYS A 205 14.31 5.40 -6.63
CA LYS A 205 15.19 6.20 -5.75
C LYS A 205 14.87 6.05 -4.26
N ARG A 206 13.99 5.11 -3.88
CA ARG A 206 13.52 4.86 -2.51
C ARG A 206 12.88 6.07 -1.83
N LYS A 207 12.13 6.88 -2.59
CA LYS A 207 11.45 8.09 -2.10
C LYS A 207 9.92 7.98 -2.17
N PRO A 208 9.29 7.04 -1.42
CA PRO A 208 7.85 6.83 -1.44
C PRO A 208 7.06 8.10 -1.12
N HIS A 209 7.51 8.90 -0.15
CA HIS A 209 6.90 10.19 0.21
C HIS A 209 6.79 11.14 -0.99
N THR A 210 7.85 11.27 -1.79
CA THR A 210 7.79 12.11 -2.99
C THR A 210 6.94 11.48 -4.09
N ALA A 211 6.97 10.16 -4.24
CA ALA A 211 6.13 9.47 -5.22
C ALA A 211 4.63 9.71 -4.91
N LEU A 212 4.24 9.53 -3.64
CA LEU A 212 2.90 9.82 -3.16
C LEU A 212 2.54 11.31 -3.34
N ALA A 213 3.46 12.23 -3.06
CA ALA A 213 3.23 13.66 -3.29
C ALA A 213 2.94 14.01 -4.76
N ALA A 214 3.51 13.28 -5.73
CA ALA A 214 3.17 13.45 -7.15
C ALA A 214 1.71 13.05 -7.44
N ILE A 215 1.26 11.92 -6.88
CA ILE A 215 -0.13 11.45 -6.99
C ILE A 215 -1.08 12.47 -6.33
N MET A 216 -0.75 12.94 -5.12
CA MET A 216 -1.53 13.95 -4.42
C MET A 216 -1.65 15.26 -5.23
N ALA A 217 -0.54 15.70 -5.84
CA ALA A 217 -0.53 16.90 -6.67
C ALA A 217 -1.43 16.74 -7.92
N TYR A 218 -1.38 15.59 -8.58
CA TYR A 218 -2.25 15.28 -9.72
C TYR A 218 -3.75 15.36 -9.36
N LEU A 219 -4.11 14.92 -8.15
CA LEU A 219 -5.48 14.86 -7.65
C LEU A 219 -5.97 16.15 -6.98
N LYS A 220 -5.09 17.13 -6.77
CA LYS A 220 -5.34 18.28 -5.89
C LYS A 220 -6.57 19.08 -6.28
N ASP A 221 -6.68 19.42 -7.56
CA ASP A 221 -7.72 20.33 -8.07
C ASP A 221 -8.85 19.59 -8.80
N LYS A 222 -8.87 18.26 -8.75
CA LYS A 222 -9.91 17.43 -9.35
C LYS A 222 -11.16 17.36 -8.49
N THR A 223 -12.31 17.24 -9.15
CA THR A 223 -13.65 17.02 -8.55
C THR A 223 -14.22 15.64 -8.87
N ALA A 224 -13.76 15.02 -9.96
CA ALA A 224 -14.08 13.66 -10.38
C ALA A 224 -12.86 13.00 -11.05
N LEU A 225 -12.88 11.68 -11.22
CA LEU A 225 -11.94 10.93 -12.06
C LEU A 225 -12.68 10.36 -13.27
N SER A 226 -12.16 10.62 -14.47
CA SER A 226 -12.60 9.88 -15.66
C SER A 226 -12.24 8.39 -15.54
N PRO A 227 -12.87 7.48 -16.31
CA PRO A 227 -12.56 6.04 -16.23
C PRO A 227 -11.07 5.70 -16.45
N VAL A 228 -10.41 6.43 -17.35
CA VAL A 228 -8.97 6.27 -17.62
C VAL A 228 -8.13 6.70 -16.41
N GLU A 229 -8.49 7.81 -15.77
CA GLU A 229 -7.81 8.28 -14.57
C GLU A 229 -8.06 7.38 -13.37
N LEU A 230 -9.29 6.90 -13.19
CA LEU A 230 -9.64 5.97 -12.13
C LEU A 230 -8.79 4.71 -12.21
N ARG A 231 -8.69 4.11 -13.41
CA ARG A 231 -7.81 2.96 -13.65
C ARG A 231 -6.35 3.28 -13.34
N ALA A 232 -5.83 4.40 -13.84
CA ALA A 232 -4.42 4.77 -13.63
C ALA A 232 -4.11 5.08 -12.15
N VAL A 233 -5.01 5.76 -11.44
CA VAL A 233 -4.86 6.06 -10.01
C VAL A 233 -4.95 4.79 -9.16
N ALA A 234 -5.85 3.87 -9.50
CA ALA A 234 -5.92 2.56 -8.86
C ALA A 234 -4.59 1.80 -8.98
N GLU A 235 -4.00 1.75 -10.18
CA GLU A 235 -2.69 1.16 -10.44
C GLU A 235 -1.56 1.84 -9.64
N LEU A 236 -1.49 3.18 -9.69
CA LEU A 236 -0.45 3.95 -9.00
C LEU A 236 -0.52 3.81 -7.48
N LEU A 237 -1.73 3.68 -6.92
CA LEU A 237 -1.93 3.50 -5.48
C LEU A 237 -1.74 2.07 -5.02
N ARG A 238 -1.69 1.06 -5.90
CA ARG A 238 -1.59 -0.36 -5.52
C ARG A 238 -0.50 -0.68 -4.47
N PRO A 239 0.76 -0.21 -4.59
CA PRO A 239 1.77 -0.48 -3.56
C PRO A 239 1.56 0.38 -2.30
N PHE A 240 0.87 1.52 -2.40
CA PHE A 240 0.65 2.47 -1.29
C PHE A 240 -0.55 2.09 -0.42
N ALA A 241 -1.69 1.84 -1.06
CA ALA A 241 -3.01 1.64 -0.47
C ALA A 241 -3.75 0.51 -1.23
N PRO A 242 -3.36 -0.76 -1.03
CA PRO A 242 -3.85 -1.89 -1.82
C PRO A 242 -5.34 -2.16 -1.69
N VAL A 243 -5.93 -1.88 -0.53
CA VAL A 243 -7.36 -2.16 -0.30
C VAL A 243 -8.21 -1.17 -1.10
N LEU A 244 -7.90 0.13 -0.98
CA LEU A 244 -8.50 1.19 -1.77
C LEU A 244 -8.28 0.96 -3.26
N SER A 245 -7.05 0.64 -3.67
CA SER A 245 -6.71 0.31 -5.06
C SER A 245 -7.60 -0.80 -5.63
N ALA A 246 -7.90 -1.84 -4.84
CA ALA A 246 -8.79 -2.93 -5.26
C ALA A 246 -10.25 -2.45 -5.43
N GLU A 247 -10.78 -1.66 -4.48
CA GLU A 247 -12.13 -1.09 -4.61
C GLU A 247 -12.23 -0.18 -5.83
N LEU A 248 -11.24 0.68 -6.08
CA LEU A 248 -11.18 1.54 -7.27
C LEU A 248 -11.15 0.72 -8.57
N SER A 249 -10.40 -0.40 -8.58
CA SER A 249 -10.34 -1.29 -9.74
C SER A 249 -11.68 -1.98 -10.01
N GLY A 250 -12.41 -2.37 -8.95
CA GLY A 250 -13.75 -2.96 -9.08
C GLY A 250 -14.77 -2.01 -9.72
N LEU A 251 -14.68 -0.72 -9.43
CA LEU A 251 -15.53 0.31 -10.06
C LEU A 251 -15.27 0.47 -11.56
N VAL A 252 -14.02 0.28 -11.99
CA VAL A 252 -13.66 0.35 -13.41
C VAL A 252 -14.33 -0.78 -14.19
N THR A 253 -14.31 -2.01 -13.65
CA THR A 253 -14.94 -3.16 -14.30
C THR A 253 -16.44 -2.97 -14.47
N SER A 254 -17.14 -2.48 -13.43
CA SER A 254 -18.59 -2.25 -13.54
C SER A 254 -18.97 -1.22 -14.60
N VAL A 255 -18.18 -0.15 -14.77
CA VAL A 255 -18.42 0.85 -15.82
C VAL A 255 -18.24 0.25 -17.22
N GLN A 256 -17.23 -0.62 -17.40
CA GLN A 256 -17.03 -1.27 -18.70
C GLN A 256 -18.17 -2.22 -19.04
N ASP A 257 -18.69 -2.97 -18.07
CA ASP A 257 -19.80 -3.90 -18.28
C ASP A 257 -21.10 -3.16 -18.66
N ASP A 258 -21.36 -1.99 -18.07
CA ASP A 258 -22.53 -1.16 -18.38
C ASP A 258 -22.44 -0.55 -19.80
N ASP A 259 -21.26 -0.07 -20.22
CA ASP A 259 -21.05 0.46 -21.58
C ASP A 259 -21.27 -0.63 -22.66
N HIS A 260 -20.83 -1.87 -22.43
CA HIS A 260 -21.04 -2.97 -23.38
C HIS A 260 -22.53 -3.34 -23.50
N ARG A 261 -23.27 -3.38 -22.39
CA ARG A 261 -24.71 -3.67 -22.41
C ARG A 261 -25.51 -2.61 -23.16
N GLN A 262 -25.16 -1.32 -22.99
CA GLN A 262 -25.84 -0.23 -23.69
C GLN A 262 -25.54 -0.21 -25.19
N ALA A 263 -24.34 -0.64 -25.61
CA ALA A 263 -24.02 -0.78 -27.03
C ALA A 263 -24.81 -1.93 -27.68
N ASP A 264 -24.93 -3.07 -27.02
CA ASP A 264 -25.69 -4.23 -27.53
C ASP A 264 -27.21 -3.94 -27.62
N GLU A 265 -27.77 -3.12 -26.73
CA GLU A 265 -29.19 -2.70 -26.77
C GLU A 265 -29.49 -1.62 -27.84
N ALA A 266 -28.47 -0.89 -28.32
CA ALA A 266 -28.64 0.14 -29.35
C ALA A 266 -28.59 -0.43 -30.79
N ASP A 267 -28.01 -1.62 -30.96
CA ASP A 267 -27.82 -2.30 -32.24
C ASP A 267 -28.86 -3.42 -32.51
N GLY A 268 -29.82 -3.64 -31.61
CA GLY A 268 -30.89 -4.66 -31.71
C GLY A 268 -32.29 -4.10 -31.94
#